data_AF-A0A437JUL0-F1
#
_entry.id   AF-A0A437JUL0-F1
#
_cell.length_a   1.000
_cell.length_b   1.000
_cell.length_c   1.000
_cell.angle_alpha   90.00
_cell.angle_beta   90.00
_cell.angle_gamma   90.00
#
_symmetry.space_group_name_H-M   'P 1'
#
loop_
_entity.id
_entity.type
_entity.pdbx_description
1 polymer ?
#
loop_
_entity_poly.entity_id
_entity_poly.type
_entity_poly.pdbx_seq_one_letter_code
_entity_poly.pdbx_strand_id
1 'polypeptide(L)'
;MGGTDGPGVLVQCPGRHGGAAAVAAAHGAGDDRRGLRAGAVHRQRGQRGLCAAAGGHTVPAAAPGHDQPGGGADDLVADALAEPPPGALDLPAAAGGLNPEGEPMSLSILGAGQVGMALGRAFTQRGEPVTFGVPEPARPQAAVAALGPLARLTTVDEAVEGADTVILAVPYGALPAIAQARADWGGRILVDATNPLAPGLAALALGTTTSGAETLAGLAAGARVVKAFNTTGAENLGDARYPGGTPFMPVCGDDADARRHVLGLATRIGFEAVDLGPLKAARWLEPFAMTWIHMALRQGLGRRFAFGLLRRD
;
A
#
# COMPACT_ATOMS: atom_id res chain seq x y z
N MET A 1 -13.59 -68.22 -8.56
CA MET A 1 -12.54 -67.82 -9.52
C MET A 1 -12.66 -66.31 -9.68
N GLY A 2 -11.75 -65.43 -9.28
CA GLY A 2 -10.46 -65.48 -8.60
C GLY A 2 -10.12 -64.01 -8.35
N GLY A 3 -9.75 -63.65 -7.12
CA GLY A 3 -9.33 -62.29 -6.78
C GLY A 3 -7.87 -62.06 -7.12
N THR A 4 -7.47 -60.79 -7.13
CA THR A 4 -6.14 -60.35 -6.66
C THR A 4 -6.27 -58.92 -6.15
N ASP A 5 -6.21 -58.79 -4.83
CA ASP A 5 -5.89 -57.59 -4.08
C ASP A 5 -4.43 -57.18 -4.34
N GLY A 6 -4.19 -55.89 -4.55
CA GLY A 6 -2.86 -55.26 -4.57
C GLY A 6 -2.54 -54.61 -3.23
N PRO A 7 -1.29 -54.66 -2.74
CA PRO A 7 -0.97 -54.27 -1.37
C PRO A 7 -0.87 -52.75 -1.20
N GLY A 8 -1.49 -52.26 -0.12
CA GLY A 8 -1.33 -50.90 0.38
C GLY A 8 0.03 -50.69 1.03
N VAL A 9 0.61 -49.50 0.83
CA VAL A 9 1.78 -49.02 1.55
C VAL A 9 1.32 -47.90 2.49
N LEU A 10 1.21 -48.24 3.76
CA LEU A 10 1.15 -47.34 4.91
C LEU A 10 2.55 -46.75 5.13
N VAL A 11 2.69 -45.43 5.00
CA VAL A 11 3.87 -44.73 5.51
C VAL A 11 3.55 -44.22 6.92
N GLN A 12 4.16 -44.89 7.89
CA GLN A 12 4.13 -44.57 9.31
C GLN A 12 4.95 -43.30 9.62
N CYS A 13 4.34 -42.41 10.39
CA CYS A 13 5.04 -41.36 11.15
C CYS A 13 5.79 -41.97 12.35
N PRO A 14 7.01 -41.53 12.68
CA PRO A 14 7.57 -41.73 14.02
C PRO A 14 7.11 -40.61 14.96
N GLY A 15 6.55 -41.02 16.10
CA GLY A 15 6.06 -40.13 17.15
C GLY A 15 7.10 -39.74 18.20
N ARG A 16 6.80 -38.62 18.87
CA ARG A 16 6.94 -38.27 20.30
C ARG A 16 8.21 -38.68 21.08
N HIS A 17 8.91 -37.64 21.56
CA HIS A 17 9.21 -37.41 22.98
C HIS A 17 9.03 -35.89 23.22
N GLY A 18 8.34 -35.33 24.21
CA GLY A 18 8.09 -35.77 25.57
C GLY A 18 9.07 -35.05 26.51
N GLY A 19 8.66 -33.94 27.15
CA GLY A 19 9.48 -33.25 28.14
C GLY A 19 9.04 -31.82 28.46
N ALA A 20 7.97 -31.69 29.25
CA ALA A 20 7.69 -30.47 29.99
C ALA A 20 8.51 -30.47 31.29
N ALA A 21 9.19 -29.36 31.59
CA ALA A 21 9.64 -29.04 32.94
C ALA A 21 9.58 -27.51 33.12
N ALA A 22 8.61 -27.09 33.93
CA ALA A 22 8.60 -25.79 34.57
C ALA A 22 9.42 -25.86 35.87
N VAL A 23 9.58 -24.68 36.50
CA VAL A 23 10.08 -24.39 37.86
C VAL A 23 11.57 -23.98 37.92
N ALA A 24 11.82 -22.67 38.05
CA ALA A 24 12.21 -22.06 39.32
C ALA A 24 12.65 -20.60 39.11
N ALA A 25 11.95 -19.68 39.77
CA ALA A 25 12.46 -18.34 40.06
C ALA A 25 13.44 -18.42 41.23
N ALA A 26 14.54 -17.66 41.17
CA ALA A 26 15.32 -17.28 42.35
C ALA A 26 15.98 -15.91 42.14
N HIS A 27 15.78 -15.05 43.13
CA HIS A 27 16.39 -13.73 43.33
C HIS A 27 17.92 -13.78 43.42
N GLY A 28 18.58 -12.66 43.09
CA GLY A 28 19.95 -12.38 43.51
C GLY A 28 20.51 -11.08 42.93
N ALA A 29 20.55 -10.05 43.76
CA ALA A 29 21.16 -8.75 43.52
C ALA A 29 22.70 -8.78 43.66
N GLY A 30 23.36 -7.70 43.22
CA GLY A 30 24.77 -7.38 43.50
C GLY A 30 25.59 -7.34 42.21
N ASP A 31 25.74 -6.20 41.55
CA ASP A 31 26.63 -5.07 41.85
C ASP A 31 28.13 -5.33 41.59
N ASP A 32 28.65 -4.39 40.82
CA ASP A 32 30.01 -3.87 40.77
C ASP A 32 31.07 -4.45 39.81
N ARG A 33 31.83 -3.47 39.29
CA ARG A 33 33.18 -3.49 38.68
C ARG A 33 33.32 -3.39 37.16
N ARG A 34 33.38 -2.12 36.73
CA ARG A 34 34.56 -1.46 36.12
C ARG A 34 35.76 -2.36 35.76
N GLY A 35 36.28 -2.21 34.54
CA GLY A 35 37.73 -2.31 34.32
C GLY A 35 38.21 -2.84 32.97
N LEU A 36 38.50 -1.91 32.05
CA LEU A 36 39.75 -1.81 31.27
C LEU A 36 40.19 -2.95 30.32
N ARG A 37 40.07 -2.63 29.02
CA ARG A 37 41.15 -2.47 28.00
C ARG A 37 42.32 -3.47 27.92
N ALA A 38 42.43 -4.01 26.69
CA ALA A 38 43.59 -4.01 25.78
C ALA A 38 44.58 -5.20 25.77
N GLY A 39 44.97 -5.55 24.53
CA GLY A 39 46.12 -6.39 24.16
C GLY A 39 45.72 -7.80 23.72
N ALA A 40 46.26 -8.42 22.67
CA ALA A 40 47.27 -8.00 21.71
C ALA A 40 47.24 -8.94 20.49
N VAL A 41 47.54 -8.33 19.35
CA VAL A 41 48.20 -8.83 18.14
C VAL A 41 49.00 -10.14 18.33
N HIS A 42 48.73 -11.15 17.51
CA HIS A 42 49.72 -12.16 17.15
C HIS A 42 49.78 -12.36 15.63
N ARG A 43 50.95 -12.05 15.06
CA ARG A 43 51.36 -12.39 13.69
C ARG A 43 51.86 -13.83 13.67
N GLN A 44 51.55 -14.56 12.60
CA GLN A 44 52.47 -15.59 12.12
C GLN A 44 52.49 -15.60 10.59
N ARG A 45 53.72 -15.51 10.05
CA ARG A 45 54.09 -15.56 8.63
C ARG A 45 54.70 -16.93 8.32
N GLY A 46 54.54 -17.36 7.06
CA GLY A 46 55.37 -18.36 6.37
C GLY A 46 54.63 -19.68 6.12
N GLN A 47 54.70 -20.36 4.96
CA GLN A 47 55.57 -20.30 3.77
C GLN A 47 54.79 -20.91 2.57
N ARG A 48 54.76 -20.25 1.40
CA ARG A 48 55.41 -20.61 0.10
C ARG A 48 55.20 -22.03 -0.49
N GLY A 49 54.71 -22.05 -1.74
CA GLY A 49 54.81 -23.15 -2.74
C GLY A 49 53.71 -23.00 -3.82
N LEU A 50 53.90 -22.16 -4.85
CA LEU A 50 54.34 -22.49 -6.22
C LEU A 50 53.40 -23.39 -7.04
N CYS A 51 52.68 -22.82 -8.02
CA CYS A 51 52.83 -23.14 -9.46
C CYS A 51 51.90 -22.26 -10.35
N ALA A 52 52.47 -21.79 -11.46
CA ALA A 52 51.87 -21.06 -12.58
C ALA A 52 51.04 -22.03 -13.49
N ALA A 53 50.29 -21.67 -14.53
CA ALA A 53 50.16 -20.47 -15.33
C ALA A 53 48.87 -20.51 -16.21
N ALA A 54 48.53 -19.33 -16.75
CA ALA A 54 47.97 -19.04 -18.08
C ALA A 54 46.54 -19.47 -18.47
N GLY A 55 45.77 -18.45 -18.88
CA GLY A 55 44.50 -18.56 -19.61
C GLY A 55 43.83 -17.20 -19.72
N GLY A 56 44.41 -16.30 -20.51
CA GLY A 56 43.93 -14.92 -20.66
C GLY A 56 42.74 -14.81 -21.61
N HIS A 57 41.72 -14.05 -21.20
CA HIS A 57 40.75 -13.43 -22.09
C HIS A 57 40.73 -11.92 -21.84
N THR A 58 41.31 -11.20 -22.78
CA THR A 58 41.29 -9.75 -22.91
C THR A 58 39.95 -9.31 -23.48
N VAL A 59 39.23 -8.46 -22.75
CA VAL A 59 38.13 -7.64 -23.28
C VAL A 59 38.71 -6.26 -23.61
N PRO A 60 38.47 -5.68 -24.80
CA PRO A 60 39.06 -4.39 -25.14
C PRO A 60 38.32 -3.26 -24.42
N ALA A 61 39.10 -2.34 -23.86
CA ALA A 61 38.67 -1.06 -23.35
C ALA A 61 38.43 -0.09 -24.51
N ALA A 62 37.28 0.59 -24.52
CA ALA A 62 37.07 1.84 -25.22
C ALA A 62 36.84 2.94 -24.16
N ALA A 63 37.58 4.04 -24.33
CA ALA A 63 37.67 5.17 -23.40
C ALA A 63 36.65 6.29 -23.81
N PRO A 64 36.68 7.49 -23.21
CA PRO A 64 35.54 8.04 -22.47
C PRO A 64 34.90 9.27 -23.15
N GLY A 65 33.75 9.70 -22.64
CA GLY A 65 33.28 11.07 -22.86
C GLY A 65 31.78 11.19 -22.84
N HIS A 66 31.22 11.58 -21.69
CA HIS A 66 30.14 12.55 -21.61
C HIS A 66 30.13 13.13 -20.19
N ASP A 67 30.64 14.35 -20.08
CA ASP A 67 30.42 15.25 -18.96
C ASP A 67 28.90 15.45 -18.76
N GLN A 68 28.43 15.16 -17.57
CA GLN A 68 27.15 15.66 -17.05
C GLN A 68 27.48 16.47 -15.79
N PRO A 69 27.17 17.77 -15.74
CA PRO A 69 27.42 18.56 -14.55
C PRO A 69 26.42 18.13 -13.46
N GLY A 70 26.92 18.05 -12.23
CA GLY A 70 26.11 17.77 -11.05
C GLY A 70 25.02 18.82 -10.86
N GLY A 71 23.77 18.39 -10.91
CA GLY A 71 22.61 19.15 -10.47
C GLY A 71 22.42 18.96 -8.97
N GLY A 72 22.55 20.05 -8.21
CA GLY A 72 22.25 20.12 -6.79
C GLY A 72 20.76 19.92 -6.50
N ALA A 73 20.46 19.66 -5.23
CA ALA A 73 19.13 19.27 -4.73
C ALA A 73 18.10 20.41 -4.64
N ASP A 74 18.25 21.52 -5.38
CA ASP A 74 17.48 22.74 -5.16
C ASP A 74 16.58 23.20 -6.32
N ASP A 75 16.50 22.50 -7.45
CA ASP A 75 15.73 22.94 -8.64
C ASP A 75 14.37 22.23 -8.85
N LEU A 76 13.75 21.67 -7.81
CA LEU A 76 12.42 21.02 -7.91
C LEU A 76 11.23 21.89 -7.47
N VAL A 77 11.41 23.21 -7.36
CA VAL A 77 10.35 24.11 -6.89
C VAL A 77 10.21 25.36 -7.78
N ALA A 78 9.91 25.19 -9.06
CA ALA A 78 9.30 26.26 -9.88
C ALA A 78 8.90 25.75 -11.28
N ASP A 79 7.87 24.91 -11.39
CA ASP A 79 6.92 25.03 -12.51
C ASP A 79 5.71 24.09 -12.31
N ALA A 80 4.60 24.64 -11.81
CA ALA A 80 3.24 24.07 -11.95
C ALA A 80 2.20 24.96 -11.24
N LEU A 81 2.07 26.22 -11.68
CA LEU A 81 0.84 26.99 -11.47
C LEU A 81 0.18 27.26 -12.84
N ALA A 82 -0.02 26.20 -13.62
CA ALA A 82 -0.88 26.28 -14.78
C ALA A 82 -2.34 26.22 -14.30
N GLU A 83 -3.06 27.33 -14.51
CA GLU A 83 -4.52 27.41 -14.38
C GLU A 83 -5.20 26.23 -15.11
N PRO A 84 -6.32 25.69 -14.58
CA PRO A 84 -7.02 24.60 -15.23
C PRO A 84 -7.56 25.03 -16.61
N PRO A 85 -7.37 24.23 -17.68
CA PRO A 85 -7.85 24.60 -19.00
C PRO A 85 -9.39 24.60 -19.05
N PRO A 86 -10.00 25.48 -19.86
CA PRO A 86 -11.44 25.49 -20.08
C PRO A 86 -11.83 24.21 -20.83
N GLY A 87 -12.78 23.46 -20.27
CA GLY A 87 -13.23 22.17 -20.82
C GLY A 87 -13.08 20.99 -19.87
N ALA A 88 -13.18 21.20 -18.54
CA ALA A 88 -13.61 20.14 -17.65
C ALA A 88 -14.92 19.59 -18.22
N LEU A 89 -14.88 18.38 -18.77
CA LEU A 89 -16.07 17.67 -19.20
C LEU A 89 -17.06 17.77 -18.05
N ASP A 90 -18.24 18.31 -18.36
CA ASP A 90 -19.37 18.43 -17.47
C ASP A 90 -19.83 17.00 -17.14
N LEU A 91 -19.10 16.35 -16.22
CA LEU A 91 -19.47 15.07 -15.64
C LEU A 91 -20.76 15.37 -14.88
N PRO A 92 -21.87 14.65 -15.16
CA PRO A 92 -23.14 14.96 -14.53
C PRO A 92 -22.97 15.00 -13.01
N ALA A 93 -23.47 16.09 -12.41
CA ALA A 93 -23.36 16.41 -10.99
C ALA A 93 -24.12 15.45 -10.04
N ALA A 94 -24.29 14.18 -10.40
CA ALA A 94 -25.08 13.22 -9.62
C ALA A 94 -24.46 11.82 -9.64
N ALA A 95 -23.39 11.63 -8.85
CA ALA A 95 -22.96 10.31 -8.38
C ALA A 95 -22.22 10.40 -7.03
N GLY A 96 -22.42 11.48 -6.27
CA GLY A 96 -22.09 11.48 -4.86
C GLY A 96 -23.14 10.61 -4.18
N GLY A 97 -22.73 9.56 -3.49
CA GLY A 97 -23.69 8.79 -2.68
C GLY A 97 -24.39 9.76 -1.74
N LEU A 98 -25.71 9.61 -1.61
CA LEU A 98 -26.44 10.26 -0.54
C LEU A 98 -26.38 9.35 0.69
N ASN A 99 -26.23 9.92 1.87
CA ASN A 99 -26.41 9.20 3.11
C ASN A 99 -27.92 8.84 3.30
N PRO A 100 -28.31 8.06 4.31
CA PRO A 100 -29.71 7.70 4.56
C PRO A 100 -30.66 8.91 4.72
N GLU A 101 -30.12 10.09 4.99
CA GLU A 101 -30.85 11.34 5.22
C GLU A 101 -30.98 12.18 3.93
N GLY A 102 -30.40 11.73 2.81
CA GLY A 102 -30.46 12.42 1.53
C GLY A 102 -29.40 13.51 1.35
N GLU A 103 -28.41 13.60 2.23
CA GLU A 103 -27.30 14.55 2.17
C GLU A 103 -26.09 13.95 1.45
N PRO A 104 -25.22 14.76 0.82
CA PRO A 104 -23.97 14.29 0.23
C PRO A 104 -23.11 13.57 1.29
N MET A 105 -22.66 12.35 0.99
CA MET A 105 -21.79 11.60 1.90
C MET A 105 -20.46 12.32 2.13
N SER A 106 -20.11 12.50 3.40
CA SER A 106 -18.86 13.12 3.83
C SER A 106 -17.66 12.17 3.68
N LEU A 107 -16.54 12.71 3.16
CA LEU A 107 -15.33 11.94 2.84
C LEU A 107 -14.15 12.36 3.72
N SER A 108 -13.51 11.38 4.36
CA SER A 108 -12.21 11.56 5.00
C SER A 108 -11.14 10.61 4.48
N ILE A 109 -9.89 11.02 4.64
CA ILE A 109 -8.70 10.23 4.30
C ILE A 109 -7.83 10.13 5.55
N LEU A 110 -7.61 8.91 6.04
CA LEU A 110 -6.61 8.66 7.07
C LEU A 110 -5.24 8.48 6.44
N GLY A 111 -4.32 9.36 6.80
CA GLY A 111 -2.97 9.39 6.28
C GLY A 111 -2.73 10.50 5.23
N ALA A 112 -1.77 11.37 5.50
CA ALA A 112 -1.31 12.43 4.59
C ALA A 112 0.03 12.07 3.91
N GLY A 113 0.20 10.78 3.56
CA GLY A 113 1.33 10.31 2.76
C GLY A 113 1.12 10.55 1.26
N GLN A 114 1.97 9.97 0.42
CA GLN A 114 1.89 10.13 -1.05
C GLN A 114 0.50 9.77 -1.61
N VAL A 115 -0.05 8.61 -1.22
CA VAL A 115 -1.38 8.15 -1.68
C VAL A 115 -2.48 9.07 -1.17
N GLY A 116 -2.49 9.39 0.13
CA GLY A 116 -3.53 10.23 0.71
C GLY A 116 -3.55 11.64 0.14
N MET A 117 -2.37 12.26 -0.03
CA MET A 117 -2.26 13.59 -0.64
C MET A 117 -2.68 13.58 -2.12
N ALA A 118 -2.34 12.52 -2.87
CA ALA A 118 -2.75 12.39 -4.26
C ALA A 118 -4.27 12.27 -4.41
N LEU A 119 -4.90 11.41 -3.60
CA LEU A 119 -6.35 11.26 -3.57
C LEU A 119 -7.03 12.55 -3.14
N GLY A 120 -6.57 13.17 -2.05
CA GLY A 120 -7.15 14.44 -1.60
C GLY A 120 -7.03 15.54 -2.64
N ARG A 121 -5.88 15.66 -3.34
CA ARG A 121 -5.73 16.58 -4.48
C ARG A 121 -6.73 16.28 -5.58
N ALA A 122 -6.86 15.02 -5.98
CA ALA A 122 -7.75 14.63 -7.06
C ALA A 122 -9.23 14.91 -6.72
N PHE A 123 -9.64 14.64 -5.48
CA PHE A 123 -10.98 14.92 -4.98
C PHE A 123 -11.26 16.42 -4.88
N THR A 124 -10.38 17.21 -4.25
CA THR A 124 -10.60 18.66 -4.11
C THR A 124 -10.61 19.39 -5.46
N GLN A 125 -9.81 18.95 -6.43
CA GLN A 125 -9.85 19.47 -7.80
C GLN A 125 -11.17 19.17 -8.53
N ARG A 126 -11.95 18.21 -8.04
CA ARG A 126 -13.29 17.86 -8.55
C ARG A 126 -14.42 18.45 -7.69
N GLY A 127 -14.10 19.38 -6.79
CA GLY A 127 -15.07 20.04 -5.93
C GLY A 127 -15.51 19.21 -4.72
N GLU A 128 -14.86 18.07 -4.45
CA GLU A 128 -15.18 17.21 -3.32
C GLU A 128 -14.43 17.66 -2.05
N PRO A 129 -15.12 18.06 -0.97
CA PRO A 129 -14.47 18.35 0.30
C PRO A 129 -13.83 17.09 0.89
N VAL A 130 -12.61 17.22 1.42
CA VAL A 130 -11.87 16.12 2.04
C VAL A 130 -11.33 16.52 3.40
N THR A 131 -11.62 15.71 4.42
CA THR A 131 -11.02 15.83 5.75
C THR A 131 -9.89 14.82 5.91
N PHE A 132 -8.67 15.28 6.18
CA PHE A 132 -7.53 14.43 6.49
C PHE A 132 -7.45 14.15 7.99
N GLY A 133 -7.34 12.88 8.36
CA GLY A 133 -7.03 12.46 9.72
C GLY A 133 -5.60 11.96 9.83
N VAL A 134 -4.81 12.55 10.72
CA VAL A 134 -3.43 12.11 11.01
C VAL A 134 -3.14 12.11 12.52
N PRO A 135 -2.20 11.28 13.01
CA PRO A 135 -1.82 11.27 14.42
C PRO A 135 -1.22 12.61 14.89
N GLU A 136 -0.44 13.27 14.03
CA GLU A 136 0.23 14.54 14.36
C GLU A 136 -0.08 15.60 13.28
N PRO A 137 -1.14 16.40 13.45
CA PRO A 137 -1.61 17.38 12.46
C PRO A 137 -0.61 18.50 12.14
N ALA A 138 0.31 18.83 13.06
CA ALA A 138 1.30 19.88 12.83
C ALA A 138 2.24 19.57 11.64
N ARG A 139 2.51 18.28 11.37
CA ARG A 139 3.50 17.86 10.37
C ARG A 139 3.05 18.08 8.92
N PRO A 140 1.86 17.65 8.47
CA PRO A 140 1.41 17.86 7.10
C PRO A 140 0.58 19.14 6.88
N GLN A 141 0.49 20.03 7.88
CA GLN A 141 -0.40 21.20 7.84
C GLN A 141 -0.23 22.05 6.59
N ALA A 142 1.02 22.42 6.24
CA ALA A 142 1.29 23.23 5.05
C ALA A 142 0.94 22.49 3.75
N ALA A 143 1.24 21.19 3.67
CA ALA A 143 0.96 20.38 2.49
C ALA A 143 -0.54 20.20 2.25
N VAL A 144 -1.33 19.97 3.31
CA VAL A 144 -2.79 19.86 3.20
C VAL A 144 -3.42 21.22 2.88
N ALA A 145 -2.95 22.31 3.51
CA ALA A 145 -3.43 23.66 3.20
C ALA A 145 -3.21 24.04 1.72
N ALA A 146 -2.12 23.56 1.09
CA ALA A 146 -1.84 23.79 -0.32
C ALA A 146 -2.84 23.12 -1.29
N LEU A 147 -3.68 22.18 -0.80
CA LEU A 147 -4.76 21.58 -1.60
C LEU A 147 -5.98 22.50 -1.75
N GLY A 148 -6.01 23.64 -1.05
CA GLY A 148 -7.06 24.64 -1.13
C GLY A 148 -8.16 24.49 -0.08
N PRO A 149 -9.21 25.32 -0.14
CA PRO A 149 -10.20 25.48 0.93
C PRO A 149 -11.11 24.26 1.16
N LEU A 150 -11.11 23.31 0.21
CA LEU A 150 -11.87 22.06 0.32
C LEU A 150 -11.11 20.98 1.11
N ALA A 151 -9.85 21.18 1.44
CA ALA A 151 -9.08 20.27 2.28
C ALA A 151 -9.06 20.76 3.74
N ARG A 152 -9.44 19.89 4.66
CA ARG A 152 -9.32 20.10 6.12
C ARG A 152 -8.35 19.11 6.71
N LEU A 153 -7.68 19.49 7.79
CA LEU A 153 -6.77 18.61 8.52
C LEU A 153 -7.18 18.55 9.99
N THR A 154 -7.36 17.34 10.50
CA THR A 154 -7.82 17.07 11.87
C THR A 154 -7.04 15.89 12.46
N THR A 155 -7.37 15.53 13.70
CA THR A 155 -6.95 14.26 14.27
C THR A 155 -7.62 13.08 13.55
N VAL A 156 -7.12 11.86 13.78
CA VAL A 156 -7.74 10.63 13.28
C VAL A 156 -9.17 10.48 13.78
N ASP A 157 -9.43 10.80 15.05
CA ASP A 157 -10.74 10.57 15.65
C ASP A 157 -11.80 11.52 15.09
N GLU A 158 -11.49 12.81 15.02
CA GLU A 158 -12.36 13.82 14.40
C GLU A 158 -12.65 13.51 12.93
N ALA A 159 -11.65 13.04 12.18
CA ALA A 159 -11.81 12.72 10.76
C ALA A 159 -12.76 11.52 10.53
N VAL A 160 -12.77 10.54 11.44
CA VAL A 160 -13.67 9.39 11.35
C VAL A 160 -15.07 9.75 11.83
N GLU A 161 -15.19 10.52 12.91
CA GLU A 161 -16.49 10.89 13.48
C GLU A 161 -17.33 11.71 12.49
N GLY A 162 -16.70 12.67 11.82
CA GLY A 162 -17.36 13.56 10.85
C GLY A 162 -17.42 13.04 9.41
N ALA A 163 -17.22 11.74 9.19
CA ALA A 163 -17.22 11.15 7.85
C ALA A 163 -18.11 9.90 7.73
N ASP A 164 -18.86 9.82 6.64
CA ASP A 164 -19.62 8.62 6.22
C ASP A 164 -18.71 7.60 5.52
N THR A 165 -17.72 8.11 4.78
CA THR A 165 -16.73 7.32 4.03
C THR A 165 -15.32 7.71 4.48
N VAL A 166 -14.53 6.70 4.87
CA VAL A 166 -13.15 6.87 5.34
C VAL A 166 -12.21 6.07 4.45
N ILE A 167 -11.32 6.74 3.72
CA ILE A 167 -10.25 6.09 2.95
C ILE A 167 -9.04 5.86 3.85
N LEU A 168 -8.60 4.61 3.94
CA LEU A 168 -7.43 4.19 4.71
C LEU A 168 -6.18 4.23 3.82
N ALA A 169 -5.56 5.41 3.71
CA ALA A 169 -4.32 5.65 2.98
C ALA A 169 -3.07 5.55 3.89
N VAL A 170 -3.00 4.45 4.66
CA VAL A 170 -1.98 4.19 5.68
C VAL A 170 -1.13 2.96 5.32
N PRO A 171 0.03 2.75 5.97
CA PRO A 171 0.71 1.47 5.90
C PRO A 171 -0.19 0.33 6.41
N TYR A 172 -0.17 -0.83 5.74
CA TYR A 172 -1.00 -1.98 6.12
C TYR A 172 -0.89 -2.38 7.60
N GLY A 173 0.31 -2.31 8.18
CA GLY A 173 0.54 -2.65 9.58
C GLY A 173 -0.19 -1.74 10.59
N ALA A 174 -0.68 -0.57 10.17
CA ALA A 174 -1.49 0.30 11.01
C ALA A 174 -2.99 -0.06 11.02
N LEU A 175 -3.46 -0.88 10.06
CA LEU A 175 -4.88 -1.23 9.94
C LEU A 175 -5.45 -1.86 11.21
N PRO A 176 -4.80 -2.83 11.88
CA PRO A 176 -5.39 -3.45 13.07
C PRO A 176 -5.66 -2.44 14.19
N ALA A 177 -4.70 -1.54 14.46
CA ALA A 177 -4.85 -0.53 15.50
C ALA A 177 -5.97 0.47 15.15
N ILE A 178 -6.07 0.90 13.89
CA ILE A 178 -7.15 1.80 13.44
C ILE A 178 -8.50 1.11 13.54
N ALA A 179 -8.62 -0.12 13.02
CA ALA A 179 -9.86 -0.91 13.02
C ALA A 179 -10.41 -1.13 14.43
N GLN A 180 -9.52 -1.44 15.38
CA GLN A 180 -9.85 -1.75 16.77
C GLN A 180 -9.92 -0.53 17.69
N ALA A 181 -9.57 0.67 17.20
CA ALA A 181 -9.70 1.91 17.99
C ALA A 181 -11.17 2.25 18.31
N ARG A 182 -12.13 1.61 17.64
CA ARG A 182 -13.57 1.73 17.89
C ARG A 182 -14.17 0.35 18.13
N ALA A 183 -15.14 0.30 19.04
CA ALA A 183 -15.94 -0.89 19.26
C ALA A 183 -16.90 -1.18 18.09
N ASP A 184 -17.37 -0.12 17.42
CA ASP A 184 -18.28 -0.18 16.28
C ASP A 184 -18.02 1.01 15.36
N TRP A 185 -18.02 0.76 14.04
CA TRP A 185 -17.87 1.76 13.00
C TRP A 185 -19.20 2.37 12.54
N GLY A 186 -20.33 1.85 13.03
CA GLY A 186 -21.66 2.44 12.87
C GLY A 186 -22.13 2.49 11.41
N GLY A 187 -21.79 1.48 10.61
CA GLY A 187 -22.15 1.44 9.20
C GLY A 187 -21.32 2.35 8.29
N ARG A 188 -20.25 2.99 8.77
CA ARG A 188 -19.35 3.79 7.90
C ARG A 188 -18.71 2.92 6.82
N ILE A 189 -18.46 3.52 5.66
CA ILE A 189 -17.71 2.87 4.58
C ILE A 189 -16.23 3.02 4.87
N LEU A 190 -15.51 1.89 4.93
CA LEU A 190 -14.05 1.88 5.01
C LEU A 190 -13.46 1.47 3.67
N VAL A 191 -12.79 2.40 3.01
CA VAL A 191 -12.10 2.14 1.75
C VAL A 191 -10.66 1.76 2.04
N ASP A 192 -10.33 0.48 1.90
CA ASP A 192 -8.97 -0.04 2.07
C ASP A 192 -8.14 0.21 0.81
N ALA A 193 -7.25 1.21 0.88
CA ALA A 193 -6.26 1.53 -0.16
C ALA A 193 -4.89 0.89 0.09
N THR A 194 -4.76 0.03 1.10
CA THR A 194 -3.47 -0.52 1.52
C THR A 194 -3.04 -1.71 0.65
N ASN A 195 -1.75 -2.02 0.69
CA ASN A 195 -1.23 -3.30 0.22
C ASN A 195 -0.47 -3.97 1.38
N PRO A 196 -0.73 -5.25 1.71
CA PRO A 196 0.02 -5.95 2.74
C PRO A 196 1.38 -6.36 2.18
N LEU A 197 2.32 -5.41 2.12
CA LEU A 197 3.65 -5.63 1.56
C LEU A 197 4.60 -6.20 2.61
N ALA A 198 5.36 -7.24 2.23
CA ALA A 198 6.49 -7.70 3.02
C ALA A 198 7.64 -6.69 2.98
N PRO A 199 8.58 -6.72 3.95
CA PRO A 199 9.76 -5.85 3.94
C PRO A 199 10.48 -5.87 2.60
N GLY A 200 10.92 -4.69 2.13
CA GLY A 200 11.62 -4.53 0.85
C GLY A 200 10.74 -4.55 -0.40
N LEU A 201 9.40 -4.54 -0.25
CA LEU A 201 8.43 -4.50 -1.35
C LEU A 201 8.60 -5.65 -2.36
N ALA A 202 9.20 -6.76 -1.93
CA ALA A 202 9.54 -7.89 -2.80
C ALA A 202 8.40 -8.90 -2.93
N ALA A 203 7.48 -8.91 -1.96
CA ALA A 203 6.36 -9.84 -1.90
C ALA A 203 5.19 -9.22 -1.13
N LEU A 204 4.03 -9.88 -1.18
CA LEU A 204 2.97 -9.66 -0.22
C LEU A 204 3.29 -10.40 1.09
N ALA A 205 2.89 -9.80 2.21
CA ALA A 205 2.86 -10.41 3.53
C ALA A 205 1.68 -11.39 3.68
N LEU A 206 0.64 -11.25 2.84
CA LEU A 206 -0.49 -12.18 2.75
C LEU A 206 -0.49 -12.88 1.39
N GLY A 207 -0.78 -14.18 1.39
CA GLY A 207 -0.94 -14.97 0.17
C GLY A 207 -2.29 -14.74 -0.51
N THR A 208 -2.74 -15.70 -1.33
CA THR A 208 -4.02 -15.61 -2.07
C THR A 208 -5.21 -16.26 -1.36
N THR A 209 -5.00 -16.83 -0.17
CA THR A 209 -6.05 -17.51 0.61
C THR A 209 -6.83 -16.56 1.52
N THR A 210 -6.33 -15.34 1.73
CA THR A 210 -6.96 -14.22 2.46
C THR A 210 -6.43 -12.90 1.87
N SER A 211 -6.89 -11.77 2.38
CA SER A 211 -6.46 -10.42 1.98
C SER A 211 -6.37 -9.47 3.17
N GLY A 212 -5.69 -8.36 2.98
CA GLY A 212 -5.66 -7.27 3.96
C GLY A 212 -7.05 -6.68 4.20
N ALA A 213 -7.85 -6.58 3.13
CA ALA A 213 -9.24 -6.14 3.19
C ALA A 213 -10.12 -7.08 4.03
N GLU A 214 -9.99 -8.39 3.87
CA GLU A 214 -10.73 -9.37 4.69
C GLU A 214 -10.28 -9.33 6.15
N THR A 215 -9.00 -9.09 6.40
CA THR A 215 -8.48 -8.88 7.76
C THR A 215 -9.09 -7.62 8.38
N LEU A 216 -9.15 -6.51 7.64
CA LEU A 216 -9.81 -5.29 8.08
C LEU A 216 -11.29 -5.53 8.41
N ALA A 217 -12.03 -6.21 7.53
CA ALA A 217 -13.44 -6.51 7.74
C ALA A 217 -13.69 -7.37 8.99
N GLY A 218 -12.78 -8.29 9.31
CA GLY A 218 -12.85 -9.07 10.54
C GLY A 218 -12.56 -8.29 11.83
N LEU A 219 -11.89 -7.14 11.74
CA LEU A 219 -11.48 -6.32 12.87
C LEU A 219 -12.37 -5.07 13.08
N ALA A 220 -12.88 -4.49 12.01
CA ALA A 220 -13.68 -3.28 12.01
C ALA A 220 -15.18 -3.61 12.12
N ALA A 221 -15.63 -3.95 13.32
CA ALA A 221 -17.03 -4.30 13.58
C ALA A 221 -17.98 -3.17 13.10
N GLY A 222 -19.06 -3.56 12.42
CA GLY A 222 -20.06 -2.64 11.87
C GLY A 222 -19.63 -1.81 10.66
N ALA A 223 -18.39 -1.95 10.17
CA ALA A 223 -17.93 -1.27 8.97
C ALA A 223 -18.42 -1.94 7.67
N ARG A 224 -18.65 -1.14 6.64
CA ARG A 224 -18.84 -1.60 5.25
C ARG A 224 -17.51 -1.47 4.51
N VAL A 225 -16.72 -2.55 4.49
CA VAL A 225 -15.38 -2.53 3.91
C VAL A 225 -15.42 -2.67 2.38
N VAL A 226 -14.67 -1.81 1.69
CA VAL A 226 -14.47 -1.82 0.24
C VAL A 226 -12.98 -1.72 -0.08
N LYS A 227 -12.46 -2.57 -0.96
CA LYS A 227 -11.09 -2.46 -1.49
C LYS A 227 -11.10 -1.61 -2.76
N ALA A 228 -10.26 -0.58 -2.82
CA ALA A 228 -10.06 0.25 -4.00
C ALA A 228 -8.73 1.01 -3.91
N PHE A 229 -8.30 1.67 -5.00
CA PHE A 229 -7.12 2.56 -5.04
C PHE A 229 -5.75 1.90 -4.75
N ASN A 230 -5.69 0.59 -4.49
CA ASN A 230 -4.45 -0.11 -4.12
C ASN A 230 -3.60 -0.54 -5.33
N THR A 231 -4.16 -0.60 -6.54
CA THR A 231 -3.55 -1.26 -7.72
C THR A 231 -2.64 -0.36 -8.55
N THR A 232 -2.40 0.87 -8.12
CA THR A 232 -1.62 1.87 -8.86
C THR A 232 -0.86 2.83 -7.94
N GLY A 233 -0.03 3.71 -8.52
CA GLY A 233 0.77 4.69 -7.78
C GLY A 233 0.05 6.00 -7.47
N ALA A 234 0.57 6.74 -6.50
CA ALA A 234 0.07 8.07 -6.11
C ALA A 234 0.06 9.06 -7.29
N GLU A 235 1.03 8.96 -8.20
CA GLU A 235 1.13 9.78 -9.40
C GLU A 235 -0.13 9.65 -10.27
N ASN A 236 -0.65 8.43 -10.39
CA ASN A 236 -1.79 8.11 -11.23
C ASN A 236 -3.10 8.41 -10.50
N LEU A 237 -3.13 8.25 -9.17
CA LEU A 237 -4.27 8.64 -8.33
C LEU A 237 -4.47 10.16 -8.32
N GLY A 238 -3.38 10.93 -8.36
CA GLY A 238 -3.41 12.39 -8.39
C GLY A 238 -3.68 12.98 -9.77
N ASP A 239 -3.44 12.21 -10.84
CA ASP A 239 -3.75 12.56 -12.22
C ASP A 239 -3.94 11.31 -13.10
N ALA A 240 -5.19 10.93 -13.34
CA ALA A 240 -5.54 9.76 -14.14
C ALA A 240 -5.62 10.04 -15.65
N ARG A 241 -5.15 11.21 -16.13
CA ARG A 241 -5.22 11.55 -17.55
C ARG A 241 -4.09 10.89 -18.35
N TYR A 242 -4.45 10.01 -19.26
CA TYR A 242 -3.51 9.38 -20.20
C TYR A 242 -3.98 9.52 -21.65
N PRO A 243 -3.09 9.81 -22.60
CA PRO A 243 -3.44 9.84 -24.03
C PRO A 243 -3.94 8.49 -24.56
N GLY A 244 -3.50 7.38 -23.96
CA GLY A 244 -3.84 6.02 -24.37
C GLY A 244 -5.18 5.49 -23.86
N GLY A 245 -5.97 6.31 -23.17
CA GLY A 245 -7.27 5.93 -22.62
C GLY A 245 -7.37 6.09 -21.11
N THR A 246 -8.46 5.58 -20.53
CA THR A 246 -8.77 5.73 -19.11
C THR A 246 -8.15 4.59 -18.29
N PRO A 247 -7.38 4.89 -17.22
CA PRO A 247 -6.86 3.87 -16.32
C PRO A 247 -7.95 3.05 -15.65
N PHE A 248 -7.71 1.74 -15.52
CA PHE A 248 -8.60 0.79 -14.87
C PHE A 248 -8.47 0.86 -13.33
N MET A 249 -9.61 0.90 -12.63
CA MET A 249 -9.67 0.83 -11.17
C MET A 249 -10.63 -0.28 -10.71
N PRO A 250 -10.12 -1.44 -10.27
CA PRO A 250 -10.96 -2.48 -9.70
C PRO A 250 -11.46 -2.09 -8.30
N VAL A 251 -12.72 -2.40 -8.01
CA VAL A 251 -13.36 -2.15 -6.71
C VAL A 251 -14.12 -3.40 -6.28
N CYS A 252 -13.97 -3.83 -5.02
CA CYS A 252 -14.75 -4.95 -4.46
C CYS A 252 -15.13 -4.74 -2.99
N GLY A 253 -16.25 -5.31 -2.58
CA GLY A 253 -16.80 -5.19 -1.21
C GLY A 253 -18.12 -5.94 -1.09
N ASP A 254 -18.48 -6.40 0.11
CA ASP A 254 -19.67 -7.23 0.31
C ASP A 254 -20.97 -6.42 0.31
N ASP A 255 -20.92 -5.17 0.77
CA ASP A 255 -22.05 -4.24 0.71
C ASP A 255 -22.13 -3.58 -0.67
N ALA A 256 -23.23 -3.82 -1.39
CA ALA A 256 -23.41 -3.35 -2.76
C ALA A 256 -23.54 -1.82 -2.85
N ASP A 257 -24.10 -1.15 -1.84
CA ASP A 257 -24.34 0.29 -1.84
C ASP A 257 -23.03 1.03 -1.57
N ALA A 258 -22.25 0.55 -0.61
CA ALA A 258 -20.91 1.03 -0.33
C ALA A 258 -20.00 0.86 -1.55
N ARG A 259 -20.07 -0.29 -2.21
CA ARG A 259 -19.29 -0.54 -3.43
C ARG A 259 -19.68 0.39 -4.58
N ARG A 260 -20.98 0.63 -4.80
CA ARG A 260 -21.46 1.61 -5.80
C ARG A 260 -20.98 3.03 -5.50
N HIS A 261 -21.01 3.45 -4.24
CA HIS A 261 -20.48 4.74 -3.83
C HIS A 261 -18.99 4.88 -4.17
N VAL A 262 -18.17 3.88 -3.83
CA VAL A 262 -16.72 3.90 -4.09
C VAL A 262 -16.38 3.81 -5.59
N LEU A 263 -17.16 3.07 -6.38
CA LEU A 263 -17.07 3.11 -7.86
C LEU A 263 -17.29 4.53 -8.39
N GLY A 264 -18.27 5.26 -7.82
CA GLY A 264 -18.52 6.66 -8.13
C GLY A 264 -17.34 7.57 -7.80
N LEU A 265 -16.73 7.40 -6.61
CA LEU A 265 -15.53 8.14 -6.21
C LEU A 265 -14.35 7.90 -7.17
N ALA A 266 -14.07 6.64 -7.52
CA ALA A 266 -13.01 6.30 -8.47
C ALA A 266 -13.26 6.89 -9.87
N THR A 267 -14.51 6.84 -10.34
CA THR A 267 -14.91 7.43 -11.62
C THR A 267 -14.74 8.96 -11.60
N ARG A 268 -15.12 9.62 -10.51
CA ARG A 268 -15.00 11.08 -10.33
C ARG A 268 -13.55 11.58 -10.48
N ILE A 269 -12.58 10.82 -9.98
CA ILE A 269 -11.16 11.17 -10.09
C ILE A 269 -10.50 10.66 -11.39
N GLY A 270 -11.30 10.17 -12.35
CA GLY A 270 -10.88 9.92 -13.73
C GLY A 270 -10.48 8.49 -14.06
N PHE A 271 -10.88 7.51 -13.25
CA PHE A 271 -10.65 6.09 -13.56
C PHE A 271 -11.87 5.44 -14.22
N GLU A 272 -11.62 4.40 -15.01
CA GLU A 272 -12.63 3.43 -15.41
C GLU A 272 -12.80 2.44 -14.25
N ALA A 273 -13.75 2.74 -13.36
CA ALA A 273 -14.02 1.95 -12.18
C ALA A 273 -14.81 0.68 -12.53
N VAL A 274 -14.33 -0.48 -12.08
CA VAL A 274 -14.94 -1.79 -12.40
C VAL A 274 -15.30 -2.53 -11.14
N ASP A 275 -16.57 -2.94 -11.06
CA ASP A 275 -17.10 -3.76 -9.97
C ASP A 275 -16.61 -5.21 -10.11
N LEU A 276 -15.83 -5.69 -9.14
CA LEU A 276 -15.39 -7.08 -9.03
C LEU A 276 -16.19 -7.90 -8.00
N GLY A 277 -17.28 -7.34 -7.48
CA GLY A 277 -18.24 -8.02 -6.62
C GLY A 277 -17.77 -8.12 -5.16
N PRO A 278 -17.96 -9.29 -4.51
CA PRO A 278 -17.69 -9.49 -3.08
C PRO A 278 -16.26 -9.16 -2.65
N LEU A 279 -16.07 -8.86 -1.36
CA LEU A 279 -14.78 -8.46 -0.78
C LEU A 279 -13.68 -9.51 -0.98
N LYS A 280 -14.05 -10.79 -1.11
CA LYS A 280 -13.15 -11.90 -1.45
C LYS A 280 -12.31 -11.64 -2.70
N ALA A 281 -12.79 -10.80 -3.64
CA ALA A 281 -12.01 -10.43 -4.82
C ALA A 281 -10.73 -9.65 -4.48
N ALA A 282 -10.62 -9.04 -3.28
CA ALA A 282 -9.40 -8.36 -2.81
C ALA A 282 -8.17 -9.27 -2.82
N ARG A 283 -8.36 -10.59 -2.71
CA ARG A 283 -7.33 -11.63 -2.89
C ARG A 283 -6.68 -11.62 -4.27
N TRP A 284 -7.32 -10.99 -5.26
CA TRP A 284 -6.78 -10.76 -6.60
C TRP A 284 -6.21 -9.33 -6.75
N LEU A 285 -6.87 -8.32 -6.19
CA LEU A 285 -6.44 -6.92 -6.29
C LEU A 285 -5.08 -6.69 -5.61
N GLU A 286 -4.84 -7.31 -4.45
CA GLU A 286 -3.58 -7.13 -3.71
C GLU A 286 -2.38 -7.75 -4.46
N PRO A 287 -2.45 -8.99 -5.00
CA PRO A 287 -1.42 -9.49 -5.90
C PRO A 287 -1.29 -8.68 -7.20
N PHE A 288 -2.40 -8.20 -7.77
CA PHE A 288 -2.36 -7.40 -8.98
C PHE A 288 -1.59 -6.08 -8.78
N ALA A 289 -1.70 -5.47 -7.59
CA ALA A 289 -0.87 -4.30 -7.23
C ALA A 289 0.63 -4.61 -7.28
N MET A 290 1.05 -5.83 -6.92
CA MET A 290 2.46 -6.24 -7.02
C MET A 290 2.96 -6.23 -8.46
N THR A 291 2.11 -6.52 -9.44
CA THR A 291 2.48 -6.44 -10.85
C THR A 291 2.87 -5.00 -11.21
N TRP A 292 2.06 -4.00 -10.82
CA TRP A 292 2.40 -2.59 -11.03
C TRP A 292 3.68 -2.20 -10.28
N ILE A 293 3.79 -2.54 -8.99
CA ILE A 293 4.95 -2.21 -8.15
C ILE A 293 6.24 -2.78 -8.73
N HIS A 294 6.22 -4.04 -9.18
CA HIS A 294 7.38 -4.69 -9.76
C HIS A 294 7.83 -4.00 -11.04
N MET A 295 6.90 -3.70 -11.96
CA MET A 295 7.24 -3.00 -13.19
C MET A 295 7.76 -1.58 -12.93
N ALA A 296 7.12 -0.85 -12.02
CA ALA A 296 7.51 0.51 -11.68
C ALA A 296 8.89 0.60 -11.02
N LEU A 297 9.16 -0.26 -10.03
CA LEU A 297 10.32 -0.13 -9.15
C LEU A 297 11.47 -1.09 -9.44
N ARG A 298 11.22 -2.22 -10.09
CA ARG A 298 12.24 -3.24 -10.36
C ARG A 298 12.64 -3.31 -11.83
N GLN A 299 11.71 -3.06 -12.75
CA GLN A 299 11.99 -3.06 -14.19
C GLN A 299 12.30 -1.69 -14.78
N GLY A 300 12.16 -0.61 -13.98
CA GLY A 300 12.55 0.73 -14.41
C GLY A 300 11.54 1.44 -15.33
N LEU A 301 10.29 0.96 -15.44
CA LEU A 301 9.24 1.67 -16.17
C LEU A 301 8.86 3.01 -15.51
N GLY A 302 9.29 3.22 -14.26
CA GLY A 302 8.92 4.39 -13.48
C GLY A 302 7.47 4.33 -13.03
N ARG A 303 6.97 5.45 -12.49
CA ARG A 303 5.69 5.48 -11.76
C ARG A 303 4.54 6.10 -12.55
N ARG A 304 4.78 6.57 -13.78
CA ARG A 304 3.82 7.29 -14.63
C ARG A 304 3.22 6.41 -15.73
N PHE A 305 2.83 5.20 -15.37
CA PHE A 305 2.02 4.33 -16.23
C PHE A 305 0.92 3.69 -15.39
N ALA A 306 -0.20 3.35 -16.04
CA ALA A 306 -1.31 2.66 -15.42
C ALA A 306 -1.81 1.53 -16.33
N PHE A 307 -2.51 0.57 -15.74
CA PHE A 307 -3.21 -0.46 -16.52
C PHE A 307 -4.52 0.11 -17.07
N GLY A 308 -4.90 -0.31 -18.27
CA GLY A 308 -6.20 -0.04 -18.87
C GLY A 308 -6.92 -1.34 -19.23
N LEU A 309 -8.23 -1.27 -19.43
CA LEU A 309 -9.06 -2.41 -19.83
C LEU A 309 -9.47 -2.26 -21.30
N LEU A 310 -8.93 -3.12 -22.16
CA LEU A 310 -9.28 -3.14 -23.59
C LEU A 310 -10.41 -4.14 -23.83
N ARG A 311 -11.45 -3.72 -24.57
CA ARG A 311 -12.57 -4.57 -24.98
C ARG A 311 -12.56 -4.73 -26.51
N ARG A 312 -13.01 -5.89 -26.97
CA ARG A 312 -13.22 -6.19 -28.39
C ARG A 312 -14.72 -6.36 -28.61
N ASP A 313 -15.23 -5.75 -29.68
CA ASP A 313 -16.61 -5.89 -30.14
C ASP A 313 -16.89 -7.30 -30.70
#